data_AF-A0A8G0KYF2-F1
#
_entry.id   AF-A0A8G0KYF2-F1
#
_cell.length_a   1.000
_cell.length_b   1.000
_cell.length_c   1.000
_cell.angle_alpha   90.00
_cell.angle_beta   90.00
_cell.angle_gamma   90.00
#
_symmetry.space_group_name_H-M   'P 1'
#
loop_
_entity.id
_entity.type
_entity.pdbx_description
1 polymer ?
#
loop_
_entity_poly.entity_id
_entity_poly.type
_entity_poly.pdbx_seq_one_letter_code
_entity_poly.pdbx_strand_id
1 'polypeptide(L)'
;MKKGISVISGVTSPTVGEKMTYHISEWYPNTPLSEREKANVTWELFKKRSDGRFTTTHVKKKGDSSFTFGESSAGETYRLEAYLYQPEGGGLIITPKASRIPKICKVDLTYVDDSKGSVFSFTEKLRAKAHCVNMFNKEILFTLWEDDAKGSGHNASNKLIDTKKAKVDLYGNVVVDFMLTKALMKKAMQGEADIRELEFYVTVEYYRNKKHTTANVDIQNPLPTENTPPSQSTGIKKAKGSPAEEKPKSKKEESGLLTPISETLGEIWDWVETQGTALRDKPHTIEIPEGKSPAIVGKTKSEKASTTGTSCGERYCLKKGDKSELIREINIRLAGFGGNVPTDEFTDRTEKMIKQFQRDYMKVPETGKVCGNVLLAIDQFQVKYNFDFSSLKCKCGKCSGFGDNSNKEKYLKGNLEAHHRYEYPGIHRSLLWSLRSVLFYLEKEGKYTFDKISSGYRCRNHEEYLKKPTTNHMGKALDLHFNKNGARTRIVSDIEKIRSDIFNKYLGAKWDWKNEKDIFYLESTSVGATTWIHYDVREFTPTKYLLDKYFAKTLNDFNGKGIVQLAKELGFQNTCNCIATLETATPKNETKKEGCFCGRDFTTEDLVSLGISKKMQINF
;
A
#
# COMPACT_ATOMS: atom_id res chain seq x y z
N MET A 1 8.11 34.41 36.14
CA MET A 1 9.33 33.84 35.51
C MET A 1 9.06 32.38 35.15
N LYS A 2 9.66 31.86 34.07
CA LYS A 2 9.45 30.47 33.65
C LYS A 2 10.06 29.47 34.65
N LYS A 3 9.41 28.32 34.82
CA LYS A 3 9.79 27.20 35.69
C LYS A 3 9.62 25.89 34.93
N GLY A 4 10.47 24.90 35.17
CA GLY A 4 10.51 23.64 34.43
C GLY A 4 11.79 23.48 33.61
N ILE A 5 11.67 22.85 32.45
CA ILE A 5 12.81 22.52 31.58
C ILE A 5 13.01 23.63 30.56
N SER A 6 14.26 24.09 30.41
CA SER A 6 14.61 25.11 29.42
C SER A 6 15.19 24.51 28.14
N VAL A 7 16.05 23.48 28.26
CA VAL A 7 16.76 22.90 27.11
C VAL A 7 16.80 21.38 27.21
N ILE A 8 16.55 20.73 26.07
CA ILE A 8 16.77 19.30 25.88
C ILE A 8 17.74 19.05 24.72
N SER A 9 18.40 17.90 24.73
CA SER A 9 19.37 17.50 23.70
C SER A 9 19.17 16.03 23.30
N GLY A 10 19.72 15.70 22.13
CA GLY A 10 19.72 14.35 21.56
C GLY A 10 19.85 14.38 20.05
N VAL A 11 19.71 13.22 19.42
CA VAL A 11 19.86 13.09 17.97
C VAL A 11 18.66 13.71 17.24
N THR A 12 18.95 14.68 16.38
CA THR A 12 17.95 15.43 15.60
C THR A 12 17.62 14.78 14.26
N SER A 13 18.45 13.85 13.76
CA SER A 13 18.14 13.07 12.56
C SER A 13 18.31 11.55 12.80
N PRO A 14 17.44 10.97 13.64
CA PRO A 14 17.51 9.56 13.99
C PRO A 14 17.08 8.68 12.80
N THR A 15 17.64 7.49 12.68
CA THR A 15 17.18 6.52 11.68
C THR A 15 15.86 5.90 12.15
N VAL A 16 14.88 5.78 11.27
CA VAL A 16 13.62 5.08 11.61
C VAL A 16 13.91 3.63 12.04
N GLY A 17 13.19 3.15 13.06
CA GLY A 17 13.37 1.81 13.63
C GLY A 17 14.50 1.69 14.67
N GLU A 18 15.25 2.77 14.93
CA GLU A 18 16.21 2.87 16.03
C GLU A 18 15.58 3.49 17.27
N LYS A 19 15.94 2.99 18.45
CA LYS A 19 15.53 3.56 19.74
C LYS A 19 16.54 4.63 20.13
N MET A 20 16.04 5.85 20.32
CA MET A 20 16.83 7.02 20.72
C MET A 20 16.47 7.42 22.13
N THR A 21 17.44 7.90 22.90
CA THR A 21 17.23 8.45 24.23
C THR A 21 17.59 9.94 24.20
N TYR A 22 16.70 10.78 24.73
CA TYR A 22 16.90 12.22 24.82
C TYR A 22 17.21 12.65 26.26
N HIS A 23 17.83 13.82 26.42
CA HIS A 23 18.35 14.28 27.70
C HIS A 23 17.89 15.70 28.02
N ILE A 24 17.65 15.97 29.30
CA ILE A 24 17.44 17.33 29.82
C ILE A 24 18.82 17.94 30.00
N SER A 25 19.10 19.01 29.25
CA SER A 25 20.37 19.74 29.35
C SER A 25 20.28 20.81 30.43
N GLU A 26 19.15 21.51 30.50
CA GLU A 26 19.01 22.65 31.40
C GLU A 26 17.59 22.78 31.96
N TRP A 27 17.52 23.33 33.17
CA TRP A 27 16.29 23.72 33.84
C TRP A 27 16.24 25.25 33.92
N TYR A 28 15.06 25.84 33.88
CA TYR A 28 14.94 27.28 34.14
C TYR A 28 15.49 27.61 35.54
N PRO A 29 16.16 28.78 35.72
CA PRO A 29 16.77 29.16 37.00
C PRO A 29 15.82 29.10 38.19
N ASN A 30 14.54 29.41 37.98
CA ASN A 30 13.50 29.45 39.02
C ASN A 30 12.84 28.10 39.33
N THR A 31 13.34 27.00 38.76
CA THR A 31 12.85 25.65 39.03
C THR A 31 13.53 25.12 40.30
N PRO A 32 12.78 24.92 41.41
CA PRO A 32 13.35 24.45 42.68
C PRO A 32 14.08 23.12 42.51
N LEU A 33 15.22 22.92 43.19
CA LEU A 33 16.01 21.69 43.08
C LEU A 33 15.19 20.45 43.46
N SER A 34 14.29 20.57 44.45
CA SER A 34 13.37 19.51 44.88
C SER A 34 12.38 19.08 43.80
N GLU A 35 12.14 19.89 42.77
CA GLU A 35 11.23 19.57 41.67
C GLU A 35 11.95 19.01 40.44
N ARG A 36 13.29 18.98 40.42
CA ARG A 36 14.11 18.55 39.27
C ARG A 36 14.24 17.02 39.16
N GLU A 37 13.15 16.31 39.39
CA GLU A 37 13.11 14.86 39.30
C GLU A 37 12.77 14.42 37.87
N LYS A 38 13.71 13.73 37.21
CA LYS A 38 13.55 13.26 35.82
C LYS A 38 12.33 12.35 35.64
N ALA A 39 11.97 11.57 36.66
CA ALA A 39 10.80 10.68 36.63
C ALA A 39 9.47 11.44 36.50
N ASN A 40 9.43 12.70 36.97
CA ASN A 40 8.23 13.54 36.91
C ASN A 40 8.10 14.30 35.58
N VAL A 41 9.15 14.30 34.77
CA VAL A 41 9.18 15.01 33.49
C VAL A 41 8.32 14.29 32.47
N THR A 42 7.48 15.07 31.79
CA THR A 42 6.74 14.60 30.64
C THR A 42 7.48 14.94 29.36
N TRP A 43 7.69 13.93 28.52
CA TRP A 43 8.13 14.06 27.13
C TRP A 43 6.94 13.93 26.19
N GLU A 44 6.76 14.88 25.29
CA GLU A 44 5.67 14.87 24.32
C GLU A 44 6.16 15.21 22.91
N LEU A 45 5.69 14.43 21.95
CA LEU A 45 6.05 14.59 20.55
C LEU A 45 4.95 15.34 19.79
N PHE A 46 5.35 16.38 19.08
CA PHE A 46 4.48 17.19 18.22
C PHE A 46 4.90 17.01 16.76
N LYS A 47 3.93 16.97 15.84
CA LYS A 47 4.19 16.88 14.40
C LYS A 47 3.96 18.24 13.74
N LYS A 48 4.89 18.65 12.88
CA LYS A 48 4.74 19.82 12.01
C LYS A 48 3.70 19.52 10.92
N ARG A 49 2.74 20.41 10.75
CA ARG A 49 1.72 20.35 9.70
C ARG A 49 2.14 21.19 8.49
N SER A 50 1.40 21.06 7.40
CA SER A 50 1.67 21.78 6.15
C SER A 50 1.60 23.29 6.28
N ASP A 51 0.80 23.80 7.24
CA ASP A 51 0.71 25.22 7.60
C ASP A 51 1.88 25.70 8.49
N GLY A 52 2.84 24.82 8.77
CA GLY A 52 4.00 25.09 9.61
C GLY A 52 3.76 24.95 11.10
N ARG A 53 2.52 24.76 11.57
CA ARG A 53 2.21 24.62 13.00
C ARG A 53 2.55 23.24 13.52
N PHE A 54 2.94 23.18 14.80
CA PHE A 54 3.12 21.92 15.52
C PHE A 54 1.84 21.56 16.27
N THR A 55 1.34 20.34 16.06
CA THR A 55 0.20 19.78 16.81
C THR A 55 0.62 18.51 17.52
N THR A 56 0.00 18.20 18.66
CA THR A 56 0.29 16.96 19.39
C THR A 56 0.12 15.72 18.51
N THR A 57 0.99 14.73 18.72
CA THR A 57 0.81 13.36 18.18
C THR A 57 0.06 12.46 19.15
N HIS A 58 -0.27 12.97 20.34
CA HIS A 58 -0.74 12.22 21.52
C HIS A 58 0.28 11.21 22.07
N VAL A 59 1.51 11.18 21.53
CA VAL A 59 2.61 10.40 22.09
C VAL A 59 3.23 11.20 23.24
N LYS A 60 2.81 10.84 24.46
CA LYS A 60 3.25 11.45 25.72
C LYS A 60 3.79 10.36 26.65
N LYS A 61 4.96 10.60 27.23
CA LYS A 61 5.66 9.68 28.14
C LYS A 61 6.09 10.41 29.40
N LYS A 62 5.81 9.85 30.58
CA LYS A 62 6.28 10.41 31.85
C LYS A 62 7.47 9.60 32.34
N GLY A 63 8.60 10.27 32.62
CA GLY A 63 9.85 9.65 33.08
C GLY A 63 10.64 8.87 32.04
N ASP A 64 10.06 8.53 30.88
CA ASP A 64 10.73 7.83 29.78
C ASP A 64 11.08 8.80 28.64
N SER A 65 12.38 9.08 28.48
CA SER A 65 12.91 9.94 27.43
C SER A 65 13.27 9.21 26.13
N SER A 66 12.87 7.94 26.01
CA SER A 66 13.16 7.13 24.82
C SER A 66 12.09 7.24 23.74
N PHE A 67 12.48 7.30 22.47
CA PHE A 67 11.58 7.37 21.32
C PHE A 67 12.09 6.50 20.17
N THR A 68 11.16 5.92 19.43
CA THR A 68 11.44 5.19 18.19
C THR A 68 10.48 5.69 17.13
N PHE A 69 11.03 6.08 15.98
CA PHE A 69 10.25 6.59 14.85
C PHE A 69 9.97 5.45 13.86
N GLY A 70 8.72 5.32 13.40
CA GLY A 70 8.32 4.32 12.41
C GLY A 70 8.62 4.76 10.98
N GLU A 71 8.38 3.88 10.00
CA GLU A 71 8.64 4.15 8.57
C GLU A 71 7.93 5.42 8.09
N SER A 72 6.67 5.64 8.48
CA SER A 72 5.89 6.83 8.12
C SER A 72 6.43 8.15 8.69
N SER A 73 7.41 8.11 9.58
CA SER A 73 8.06 9.29 10.16
C SER A 73 9.28 9.75 9.38
N ALA A 74 9.77 8.97 8.41
CA ALA A 74 10.91 9.35 7.59
C ALA A 74 10.64 10.63 6.79
N GLY A 75 11.52 11.62 6.90
CA GLY A 75 11.39 12.92 6.23
C GLY A 75 10.39 13.89 6.88
N GLU A 76 9.58 13.43 7.84
CA GLU A 76 8.64 14.27 8.57
C GLU A 76 9.36 15.10 9.63
N THR A 77 8.80 16.26 9.97
CA THR A 77 9.37 17.14 11.02
C THR A 77 8.56 17.06 12.30
N TYR A 78 9.26 16.79 13.39
CA TYR A 78 8.69 16.73 14.74
C TYR A 78 9.36 17.74 15.66
N ARG A 79 8.64 18.16 16.70
CA ARG A 79 9.19 18.88 17.85
C ARG A 79 8.99 18.01 19.07
N LEU A 80 10.08 17.62 19.72
CA LEU A 80 10.04 16.96 21.02
C LEU A 80 10.12 18.03 22.10
N GLU A 81 9.20 17.99 23.04
CA GLU A 81 9.23 18.85 24.23
C GLU A 81 9.37 17.97 25.47
N ALA A 82 10.09 18.50 26.47
CA ALA A 82 10.08 17.95 27.81
C ALA A 82 9.62 19.05 28.77
N TYR A 83 8.67 18.75 29.65
CA TYR A 83 8.11 19.73 30.58
C TYR A 83 7.64 19.09 31.90
N LEU A 84 7.63 19.87 32.98
CA LEU A 84 7.06 19.45 34.27
C LEU A 84 5.55 19.70 34.34
N TYR A 85 5.09 20.85 33.83
CA TYR A 85 3.71 21.29 33.99
C TYR A 85 2.93 21.24 32.67
N GLN A 86 3.35 22.02 31.66
CA GLN A 86 2.69 22.11 30.35
C GLN A 86 3.72 22.40 29.24
N PRO A 87 3.41 22.06 27.97
CA PRO A 87 4.29 22.36 26.85
C PRO A 87 4.44 23.88 26.68
N GLU A 88 5.66 24.33 26.42
CA GLU A 88 5.99 25.76 26.30
C GLU A 88 6.21 26.20 24.85
N GLY A 89 6.21 25.25 23.90
CA GLY A 89 6.48 25.52 22.50
C GLY A 89 7.98 25.65 22.16
N GLY A 90 8.86 25.59 23.16
CA GLY A 90 10.29 25.34 22.99
C GLY A 90 10.57 23.83 22.95
N GLY A 91 11.53 23.39 22.16
CA GLY A 91 11.84 21.96 22.06
C GLY A 91 12.86 21.62 20.99
N LEU A 92 13.22 20.34 20.90
CA LEU A 92 14.17 19.84 19.92
C LEU A 92 13.45 19.49 18.62
N ILE A 93 13.89 20.08 17.50
CA ILE A 93 13.39 19.74 16.17
C ILE A 93 14.07 18.46 15.69
N ILE A 94 13.27 17.48 15.30
CA ILE A 94 13.71 16.16 14.89
C ILE A 94 13.15 15.85 13.50
N THR A 95 14.02 15.41 12.59
CA THR A 95 13.67 14.95 11.24
C THR A 95 14.26 13.56 11.03
N PRO A 96 13.47 12.49 11.28
CA PRO A 96 13.93 11.12 11.12
C PRO A 96 14.32 10.82 9.67
N LYS A 97 15.39 10.04 9.48
CA LYS A 97 15.86 9.60 8.16
C LYS A 97 15.44 8.15 7.89
N ALA A 98 15.23 7.82 6.62
CA ALA A 98 14.91 6.46 6.21
C ALA A 98 16.03 5.47 6.60
N SER A 99 15.64 4.26 7.01
CA SER A 99 16.58 3.16 7.25
C SER A 99 17.06 2.57 5.93
N ARG A 100 18.31 2.14 5.89
CA ARG A 100 18.86 1.33 4.78
C ARG A 100 18.83 -0.17 5.07
N ILE A 101 18.52 -0.55 6.31
CA ILE A 101 18.52 -1.93 6.79
C ILE A 101 17.06 -2.34 7.01
N PRO A 102 16.56 -3.36 6.27
CA PRO A 102 15.24 -3.93 6.50
C PRO A 102 15.16 -4.49 7.92
N LYS A 103 14.15 -4.09 8.69
CA LYS A 103 14.01 -4.49 10.09
C LYS A 103 12.55 -4.58 10.50
N ILE A 104 12.21 -5.63 11.24
CA ILE A 104 10.96 -5.77 11.97
C ILE A 104 11.17 -5.17 13.36
N CYS A 105 10.53 -4.03 13.62
CA CYS A 105 10.74 -3.25 14.84
C CYS A 105 10.01 -3.85 16.04
N LYS A 106 8.74 -4.22 15.86
CA LYS A 106 7.90 -4.83 16.89
C LYS A 106 6.66 -5.49 16.29
N VAL A 107 6.00 -6.32 17.08
CA VAL A 107 4.66 -6.85 16.80
C VAL A 107 3.75 -6.54 18.00
N ASP A 108 2.61 -5.90 17.73
CA ASP A 108 1.56 -5.68 18.72
C ASP A 108 0.47 -6.74 18.54
N LEU A 109 -0.07 -7.25 19.65
CA LEU A 109 -1.31 -8.00 19.66
C LEU A 109 -2.46 -7.06 20.00
N THR A 110 -3.49 -7.06 19.18
CA THR A 110 -4.67 -6.23 19.36
C THR A 110 -5.93 -7.07 19.22
N TYR A 111 -7.01 -6.59 19.81
CA TYR A 111 -8.34 -7.07 19.46
C TYR A 111 -8.74 -6.52 18.07
N VAL A 112 -9.91 -6.94 17.58
CA VAL A 112 -10.43 -6.53 16.27
C VAL A 112 -10.74 -5.03 16.17
N ASP A 113 -10.99 -4.39 17.31
CA ASP A 113 -11.22 -2.94 17.44
C ASP A 113 -9.91 -2.13 17.54
N ASP A 114 -8.76 -2.76 17.30
CA ASP A 114 -7.40 -2.22 17.39
C ASP A 114 -6.98 -1.78 18.81
N SER A 115 -7.78 -2.07 19.85
CA SER A 115 -7.33 -1.90 21.23
C SER A 115 -6.25 -2.94 21.58
N LYS A 116 -5.31 -2.56 22.45
CA LYS A 116 -4.21 -3.45 22.84
C LYS A 116 -4.75 -4.66 23.59
N GLY A 117 -4.38 -5.85 23.16
CA GLY A 117 -4.77 -7.11 23.78
C GLY A 117 -3.57 -7.89 24.28
N SER A 118 -3.65 -8.38 25.51
CA SER A 118 -2.72 -9.35 26.09
C SER A 118 -3.42 -10.64 26.53
N VAL A 119 -4.74 -10.59 26.72
CA VAL A 119 -5.59 -11.72 27.12
C VAL A 119 -6.76 -11.77 26.15
N PHE A 120 -7.07 -12.91 25.57
CA PHE A 120 -8.06 -13.09 24.51
C PHE A 120 -9.10 -14.15 24.90
N SER A 121 -10.23 -14.18 24.23
CA SER A 121 -11.22 -15.24 24.24
C SER A 121 -10.86 -16.27 23.17
N PHE A 122 -11.11 -17.55 23.42
CA PHE A 122 -10.88 -18.57 22.39
C PHE A 122 -11.72 -18.38 21.13
N THR A 123 -12.86 -17.69 21.24
CA THR A 123 -13.79 -17.47 20.12
C THR A 123 -13.53 -16.16 19.37
N GLU A 124 -12.60 -15.33 19.82
CA GLU A 124 -12.29 -14.05 19.16
C GLU A 124 -11.09 -14.14 18.20
N LYS A 125 -10.96 -13.11 17.36
CA LYS A 125 -9.82 -12.96 16.45
C LYS A 125 -8.68 -12.25 17.17
N LEU A 126 -7.53 -12.91 17.18
CA LEU A 126 -6.26 -12.30 17.58
C LEU A 126 -5.67 -11.55 16.38
N ARG A 127 -5.56 -10.22 16.46
CA ARG A 127 -4.90 -9.42 15.41
C ARG A 127 -3.44 -9.21 15.77
N ALA A 128 -2.53 -9.69 14.92
CA ALA A 128 -1.11 -9.46 15.03
C ALA A 128 -0.68 -8.38 14.04
N LYS A 129 -0.15 -7.25 14.54
CA LYS A 129 0.30 -6.11 13.74
C LYS A 129 1.80 -5.91 13.90
N ALA A 130 2.56 -6.19 12.85
CA ALA A 130 4.00 -5.91 12.84
C ALA A 130 4.29 -4.52 12.25
N HIS A 131 5.25 -3.85 12.87
CA HIS A 131 5.79 -2.55 12.47
C HIS A 131 7.22 -2.76 12.00
N CYS A 132 7.51 -2.33 10.78
CA CYS A 132 8.73 -2.61 10.05
C CYS A 132 9.29 -1.31 9.45
N VAL A 133 10.57 -1.31 9.12
CA VAL A 133 11.23 -0.21 8.41
C VAL A 133 12.02 -0.74 7.22
N ASN A 134 12.04 0.00 6.11
CA ASN A 134 12.67 -0.40 4.85
C ASN A 134 12.22 -1.81 4.36
N MET A 135 10.95 -2.14 4.58
CA MET A 135 10.39 -3.46 4.24
C MET A 135 9.17 -3.37 3.32
N PHE A 136 8.90 -2.22 2.69
CA PHE A 136 7.76 -2.08 1.77
C PHE A 136 7.72 -3.19 0.73
N ASN A 137 6.55 -3.82 0.57
CA ASN A 137 6.27 -4.93 -0.34
C ASN A 137 7.11 -6.20 -0.09
N LYS A 138 7.90 -6.25 1.00
CA LYS A 138 8.51 -7.49 1.48
C LYS A 138 7.44 -8.35 2.11
N GLU A 139 7.46 -9.63 1.78
CA GLU A 139 6.60 -10.63 2.39
C GLU A 139 7.20 -11.10 3.71
N ILE A 140 6.40 -11.15 4.76
CA ILE A 140 6.78 -11.54 6.12
C ILE A 140 5.89 -12.72 6.55
N LEU A 141 6.48 -13.66 7.27
CA LEU A 141 5.80 -14.83 7.84
C LEU A 141 5.40 -14.56 9.29
N PHE A 142 4.12 -14.68 9.58
CA PHE A 142 3.57 -14.73 10.93
C PHE A 142 3.26 -16.16 11.29
N THR A 143 3.62 -16.55 12.51
CA THR A 143 3.32 -17.89 13.02
C THR A 143 2.76 -17.78 14.43
N LEU A 144 1.61 -18.42 14.66
CA LEU A 144 1.00 -18.57 15.97
C LEU A 144 1.40 -19.92 16.55
N TRP A 145 1.90 -19.90 17.79
CA TRP A 145 2.39 -21.06 18.52
C TRP A 145 1.70 -21.18 19.86
N GLU A 146 1.50 -22.41 20.30
CA GLU A 146 1.13 -22.76 21.68
C GLU A 146 2.34 -22.60 22.61
N ASP A 147 2.10 -22.13 23.84
CA ASP A 147 3.09 -21.99 24.92
C ASP A 147 2.68 -22.86 26.11
N ASP A 148 2.93 -24.17 26.03
CA ASP A 148 2.40 -25.17 26.98
C ASP A 148 3.32 -25.41 28.21
N ALA A 149 4.24 -24.49 28.49
CA ALA A 149 5.22 -24.63 29.56
C ALA A 149 4.70 -24.09 30.90
N LYS A 150 4.84 -24.85 31.99
CA LYS A 150 4.63 -24.28 33.35
C LYS A 150 5.79 -23.35 33.70
N GLY A 151 5.52 -22.05 33.76
CA GLY A 151 6.47 -21.00 34.13
C GLY A 151 6.97 -20.20 32.92
N SER A 152 7.64 -19.08 33.17
CA SER A 152 8.21 -18.23 32.12
C SER A 152 9.46 -18.91 31.52
N GLY A 153 9.32 -19.74 30.48
CA GLY A 153 10.45 -20.40 29.82
C GLY A 153 10.11 -21.49 28.81
N HIS A 154 11.04 -21.75 27.88
CA HIS A 154 10.94 -22.57 26.67
C HIS A 154 10.59 -24.05 26.92
N ASN A 155 9.71 -24.63 26.08
CA ASN A 155 9.45 -26.07 26.11
C ASN A 155 9.39 -26.66 24.69
N ALA A 156 10.02 -27.83 24.51
CA ALA A 156 9.96 -28.63 23.29
C ALA A 156 8.52 -29.11 22.96
N SER A 157 7.59 -28.99 23.91
CA SER A 157 6.18 -29.29 23.71
C SER A 157 5.40 -28.23 22.95
N ASN A 158 5.96 -27.04 22.69
CA ASN A 158 5.26 -25.96 22.00
C ASN A 158 4.83 -26.42 20.59
N LYS A 159 3.57 -26.19 20.22
CA LYS A 159 3.02 -26.70 18.95
C LYS A 159 2.64 -25.55 18.01
N LEU A 160 2.90 -25.75 16.71
CA LEU A 160 2.44 -24.84 15.67
C LEU A 160 0.91 -24.81 15.59
N ILE A 161 0.28 -23.64 15.73
CA ILE A 161 -1.18 -23.49 15.58
C ILE A 161 -1.55 -23.06 14.16
N ASP A 162 -0.93 -22.00 13.63
CA ASP A 162 -1.28 -21.44 12.30
C ASP A 162 -0.13 -20.60 11.74
N THR A 163 -0.06 -20.47 10.41
CA THR A 163 0.92 -19.62 9.71
C THR A 163 0.23 -18.72 8.69
N LYS A 164 0.66 -17.46 8.59
CA LYS A 164 0.16 -16.50 7.59
C LYS A 164 1.29 -15.70 6.98
N LYS A 165 1.22 -15.47 5.68
CA LYS A 165 2.13 -14.58 4.97
C LYS A 165 1.40 -13.31 4.56
N ALA A 166 2.05 -12.17 4.72
CA ALA A 166 1.51 -10.89 4.30
C ALA A 166 2.64 -9.93 3.90
N LYS A 167 2.33 -8.95 3.05
CA LYS A 167 3.29 -7.95 2.59
C LYS A 167 3.18 -6.68 3.40
N VAL A 168 4.33 -6.06 3.70
CA VAL A 168 4.38 -4.78 4.40
C VAL A 168 3.88 -3.65 3.50
N ASP A 169 3.01 -2.81 4.05
CA ASP A 169 2.52 -1.61 3.40
C ASP A 169 3.57 -0.49 3.36
N LEU A 170 3.23 0.61 2.69
CA LEU A 170 4.14 1.75 2.50
C LEU A 170 4.45 2.52 3.79
N TYR A 171 3.67 2.30 4.85
CA TYR A 171 3.84 2.91 6.17
C TYR A 171 4.62 2.01 7.12
N GLY A 172 5.13 0.88 6.63
CA GLY A 172 5.85 -0.09 7.44
C GLY A 172 4.95 -1.00 8.28
N ASN A 173 3.64 -1.07 8.01
CA ASN A 173 2.72 -1.93 8.77
C ASN A 173 2.37 -3.19 7.98
N VAL A 174 2.12 -4.28 8.71
CA VAL A 174 1.49 -5.49 8.19
C VAL A 174 0.62 -6.10 9.27
N VAL A 175 -0.56 -6.57 8.90
CA VAL A 175 -1.57 -7.08 9.83
C VAL A 175 -2.06 -8.44 9.36
N VAL A 176 -2.13 -9.40 10.28
CA VAL A 176 -2.79 -10.69 10.06
C VAL A 176 -3.71 -11.01 11.24
N ASP A 177 -4.83 -11.66 10.96
CA ASP A 177 -5.76 -12.15 11.98
C ASP A 177 -5.61 -13.67 12.15
N PHE A 178 -5.48 -14.13 13.40
CA PHE A 178 -5.51 -15.54 13.77
C PHE A 178 -6.81 -15.89 14.50
N MET A 179 -7.31 -17.11 14.27
CA MET A 179 -8.47 -17.66 14.99
C MET A 179 -7.96 -18.57 16.10
N LEU A 180 -8.17 -18.20 17.38
CA LEU A 180 -7.73 -18.99 18.52
C LEU A 180 -8.51 -20.32 18.68
N THR A 181 -9.68 -20.42 18.05
CA THR A 181 -10.45 -21.69 17.97
C THR A 181 -9.66 -22.83 17.32
N LYS A 182 -8.70 -22.53 16.43
CA LYS A 182 -7.81 -23.55 15.84
C LYS A 182 -6.96 -24.24 16.90
N ALA A 183 -6.53 -23.51 17.93
CA ALA A 183 -5.76 -24.07 19.03
C ALA A 183 -6.62 -25.06 19.85
N LEU A 184 -7.86 -24.68 20.16
CA LEU A 184 -8.82 -25.56 20.83
C LEU A 184 -9.10 -26.84 20.02
N MET A 185 -9.36 -26.71 18.71
CA MET A 185 -9.60 -27.87 17.84
C MET A 185 -8.42 -28.84 17.87
N LYS A 186 -7.19 -28.31 17.79
CA LYS A 186 -5.98 -29.12 17.79
C LYS A 186 -5.80 -29.89 19.10
N LYS A 187 -6.11 -29.27 20.24
CA LYS A 187 -6.05 -29.91 21.55
C LYS A 187 -7.18 -30.91 21.78
N ALA A 188 -8.39 -30.61 21.33
CA ALA A 188 -9.50 -31.57 21.36
C ALA A 188 -9.18 -32.83 20.55
N MET A 189 -8.54 -32.68 19.38
CA MET A 189 -8.03 -33.82 18.59
C MET A 189 -6.94 -34.64 19.31
N GLN A 190 -6.26 -34.05 20.29
CA GLN A 190 -5.25 -34.71 21.13
C GLN A 190 -5.83 -35.29 22.43
N GLY A 191 -7.15 -35.22 22.61
CA GLY A 191 -7.86 -35.76 23.77
C GLY A 191 -8.02 -34.79 24.95
N GLU A 192 -7.54 -33.54 24.83
CA GLU A 192 -7.70 -32.51 25.85
C GLU A 192 -8.95 -31.66 25.58
N ALA A 193 -10.08 -32.01 26.22
CA ALA A 193 -11.38 -31.38 25.96
C ALA A 193 -11.77 -30.24 26.93
N ASP A 194 -11.17 -30.13 28.13
CA ASP A 194 -11.51 -29.10 29.14
C ASP A 194 -10.40 -28.05 29.29
N ILE A 195 -10.04 -27.37 28.20
CA ILE A 195 -9.06 -26.27 28.23
C ILE A 195 -9.72 -24.99 28.70
N ARG A 196 -9.26 -24.47 29.83
CA ARG A 196 -9.73 -23.21 30.41
C ARG A 196 -8.87 -22.02 30.06
N GLU A 197 -7.57 -22.26 29.86
CA GLU A 197 -6.55 -21.27 29.57
C GLU A 197 -5.53 -21.85 28.59
N LEU A 198 -5.03 -21.00 27.69
CA LEU A 198 -3.96 -21.31 26.76
C LEU A 198 -3.01 -20.11 26.69
N GLU A 199 -1.76 -20.33 27.00
CA GLU A 199 -0.72 -19.35 26.66
C GLU A 199 -0.25 -19.58 25.22
N PHE A 200 0.05 -18.50 24.51
CA PHE A 200 0.49 -18.55 23.13
C PHE A 200 1.52 -17.46 22.84
N TYR A 201 2.26 -17.63 21.75
CA TYR A 201 3.13 -16.58 21.24
C TYR A 201 3.04 -16.50 19.71
N VAL A 202 3.27 -15.29 19.20
CA VAL A 202 3.32 -15.02 17.77
C VAL A 202 4.75 -14.66 17.40
N THR A 203 5.34 -15.39 16.45
CA THR A 203 6.61 -15.03 15.83
C THR A 203 6.36 -14.36 14.49
N VAL A 204 7.11 -13.31 14.19
CA VAL A 204 7.10 -12.60 12.91
C VAL A 204 8.50 -12.66 12.33
N GLU A 205 8.66 -13.29 11.17
CA GLU A 205 9.95 -13.63 10.58
C GLU A 205 10.07 -13.12 9.15
N TYR A 206 11.23 -12.58 8.82
CA TYR A 206 11.61 -12.22 7.46
C TYR A 206 12.89 -12.95 7.08
N TYR A 207 12.85 -13.64 5.94
CA TYR A 207 13.94 -14.48 5.45
C TYR A 207 14.67 -13.79 4.30
N ARG A 208 15.99 -13.97 4.27
CA ARG A 208 16.87 -13.57 3.19
C ARG A 208 16.79 -14.61 2.08
N ASN A 209 16.16 -14.26 0.97
CA ASN A 209 16.25 -15.08 -0.23
C ASN A 209 17.71 -15.03 -0.76
N LYS A 210 18.28 -16.17 -1.16
CA LYS A 210 19.61 -16.27 -1.80
C LYS A 210 19.75 -15.50 -3.13
N LYS A 211 18.74 -14.73 -3.56
CA LYS A 211 18.71 -13.91 -4.79
C LYS A 211 18.51 -12.42 -4.50
N HIS A 212 19.41 -11.82 -3.73
CA HIS A 212 19.55 -10.36 -3.64
C HIS A 212 20.74 -9.81 -4.43
N THR A 213 21.20 -10.55 -5.44
CA THR A 213 21.96 -10.02 -6.56
C THR A 213 21.11 -10.12 -7.82
N THR A 214 21.12 -9.03 -8.59
CA THR A 214 20.37 -8.77 -9.82
C THR A 214 20.18 -9.98 -10.74
N ALA A 215 18.95 -10.49 -10.86
CA ALA A 215 18.37 -11.09 -12.06
C ALA A 215 16.99 -11.71 -11.74
N ASN A 216 15.98 -11.33 -12.53
CA ASN A 216 14.67 -11.96 -12.57
C ASN A 216 14.80 -13.43 -12.96
N VAL A 217 14.28 -14.35 -12.14
CA VAL A 217 13.77 -15.64 -12.62
C VAL A 217 12.54 -16.00 -11.79
N ASP A 218 11.46 -16.24 -12.52
CA ASP A 218 10.19 -16.79 -12.10
C ASP A 218 10.40 -18.08 -11.28
N ILE A 219 9.72 -18.22 -10.15
CA ILE A 219 9.71 -19.47 -9.38
C ILE A 219 8.26 -19.95 -9.34
N GLN A 220 7.93 -20.85 -10.27
CA GLN A 220 6.88 -21.84 -9.99
C GLN A 220 7.35 -22.68 -8.81
N ASN A 221 6.54 -22.78 -7.75
CA ASN A 221 6.80 -23.72 -6.67
C ASN A 221 5.71 -24.81 -6.65
N PRO A 222 6.07 -26.09 -6.84
CA PRO A 222 5.17 -27.20 -6.61
C PRO A 222 4.87 -27.38 -5.11
N LEU A 223 3.69 -27.89 -4.80
CA LEU A 223 3.31 -28.33 -3.45
C LEU A 223 4.17 -29.54 -3.05
N PRO A 224 4.85 -29.55 -1.88
CA PRO A 224 5.59 -30.73 -1.42
C PRO A 224 4.64 -31.75 -0.78
N THR A 225 4.64 -32.96 -1.31
CA THR A 225 4.17 -34.18 -0.65
C THR A 225 5.17 -34.62 0.43
N GLU A 226 4.63 -35.07 1.57
CA GLU A 226 5.39 -35.64 2.68
C GLU A 226 6.17 -36.88 2.25
N ASN A 227 7.42 -36.98 2.75
CA ASN A 227 8.21 -38.17 3.09
C ASN A 227 9.68 -38.00 2.69
N THR A 228 10.52 -37.51 3.60
CA THR A 228 11.97 -37.74 3.54
C THR A 228 12.52 -37.89 4.97
N PRO A 229 13.45 -38.84 5.23
CA PRO A 229 13.90 -39.15 6.60
C PRO A 229 14.70 -38.00 7.26
N PRO A 230 14.79 -37.97 8.61
CA PRO A 230 15.36 -36.84 9.33
C PRO A 230 16.89 -36.80 9.22
N SER A 231 17.41 -35.72 8.63
CA SER A 231 18.83 -35.37 8.70
C SER A 231 19.13 -34.64 10.01
N GLN A 232 20.27 -34.94 10.63
CA GLN A 232 20.72 -34.39 11.91
C GLN A 232 20.77 -32.85 11.92
N SER A 233 20.35 -32.29 13.06
CA SER A 233 20.06 -30.88 13.28
C SER A 233 21.31 -29.98 13.32
N THR A 234 21.33 -28.98 12.43
CA THR A 234 22.09 -27.74 12.61
C THR A 234 21.09 -26.60 12.64
N GLY A 235 21.08 -25.78 13.69
CA GLY A 235 20.07 -24.73 13.93
C GLY A 235 19.86 -23.72 12.78
N ILE A 236 18.79 -22.91 12.89
CA ILE A 236 18.43 -21.88 11.89
C ILE A 236 19.61 -20.93 11.65
N LYS A 237 20.04 -20.80 10.39
CA LYS A 237 21.14 -19.91 10.02
C LYS A 237 20.66 -18.46 9.96
N LYS A 238 21.25 -17.60 10.79
CA LYS A 238 21.06 -16.14 10.77
C LYS A 238 21.91 -15.52 9.67
N ALA A 239 21.33 -14.57 8.92
CA ALA A 239 22.04 -13.90 7.84
C ALA A 239 23.10 -12.92 8.40
N LYS A 240 24.32 -12.97 7.85
CA LYS A 240 25.39 -12.03 8.23
C LYS A 240 25.01 -10.58 7.89
N GLY A 241 25.22 -9.67 8.83
CA GLY A 241 24.88 -8.24 8.75
C GLY A 241 23.38 -7.95 8.90
N SER A 242 22.60 -8.91 9.39
CA SER A 242 21.16 -8.76 9.57
C SER A 242 20.79 -8.41 11.01
N PRO A 243 19.63 -7.78 11.27
CA PRO A 243 19.22 -7.52 12.64
C PRO A 243 19.03 -8.79 13.49
N ALA A 244 18.78 -9.96 12.87
CA ALA A 244 18.71 -11.23 13.59
C ALA A 244 20.05 -11.68 14.19
N GLU A 245 21.19 -11.29 13.61
CA GLU A 245 22.53 -11.68 14.08
C GLU A 245 22.80 -11.15 15.50
N GLU A 246 22.34 -9.95 15.81
CA GLU A 246 22.48 -9.31 17.12
C GLU A 246 21.43 -9.75 18.14
N LYS A 247 20.38 -10.45 17.70
CA LYS A 247 19.30 -10.93 18.56
C LYS A 247 19.69 -12.23 19.27
N PRO A 248 19.19 -12.49 20.49
CA PRO A 248 19.33 -13.80 21.13
C PRO A 248 18.64 -14.89 20.30
N LYS A 249 18.63 -16.14 20.79
CA LYS A 249 17.80 -17.18 20.18
C LYS A 249 16.33 -16.84 20.43
N SER A 250 15.48 -17.13 19.44
CA SER A 250 14.02 -17.03 19.57
C SER A 250 13.45 -18.20 20.36
N LYS A 251 12.21 -18.07 20.85
CA LYS A 251 11.52 -19.19 21.51
C LYS A 251 11.42 -20.43 20.64
N LYS A 252 11.26 -20.23 19.33
CA LYS A 252 11.27 -21.27 18.29
C LYS A 252 12.64 -21.96 18.16
N GLU A 253 13.73 -21.19 18.19
CA GLU A 253 15.09 -21.74 18.09
C GLU A 253 15.50 -22.55 19.33
N GLU A 254 15.08 -22.12 20.52
CA GLU A 254 15.42 -22.79 21.78
C GLU A 254 14.64 -24.07 22.03
N SER A 255 13.40 -24.15 21.53
CA SER A 255 12.54 -25.34 21.64
C SER A 255 12.94 -26.47 20.68
N GLY A 256 13.91 -26.27 19.78
CA GLY A 256 14.34 -27.28 18.81
C GLY A 256 13.30 -27.58 17.71
N LEU A 257 12.22 -26.80 17.64
CA LEU A 257 11.16 -26.90 16.63
C LEU A 257 11.64 -26.31 15.30
N LEU A 258 12.58 -27.01 14.65
CA LEU A 258 12.95 -26.75 13.26
C LEU A 258 11.85 -27.33 12.37
N THR A 259 10.80 -26.54 12.10
CA THR A 259 9.79 -26.92 11.13
C THR A 259 10.43 -27.04 9.74
N PRO A 260 9.94 -27.92 8.84
CA PRO A 260 10.39 -27.98 7.44
C PRO A 260 10.28 -26.64 6.69
N ILE A 261 9.45 -25.73 7.22
CA ILE A 261 9.21 -24.38 6.71
C ILE A 261 10.46 -23.51 6.83
N SER A 262 11.27 -23.62 7.89
CA SER A 262 12.44 -22.76 8.07
C SER A 262 13.59 -23.12 7.13
N GLU A 263 13.81 -24.41 6.87
CA GLU A 263 14.89 -24.89 6.00
C GLU A 263 14.62 -24.58 4.52
N THR A 264 13.34 -24.56 4.12
CA THR A 264 12.92 -24.24 2.75
C THR A 264 12.93 -22.74 2.43
N LEU A 265 12.92 -21.86 3.43
CA LEU A 265 12.81 -20.39 3.25
C LEU A 265 14.16 -19.64 3.28
N GLY A 266 15.28 -20.30 3.61
CA GLY A 266 16.61 -19.69 3.59
C GLY A 266 17.10 -19.15 4.93
N GLU A 267 18.03 -18.19 4.91
CA GLU A 267 18.63 -17.60 6.13
C GLU A 267 17.67 -16.59 6.76
N ILE A 268 17.49 -16.61 8.08
CA ILE A 268 16.64 -15.62 8.76
C ILE A 268 17.33 -14.24 8.75
N TRP A 269 16.64 -13.24 8.20
CA TRP A 269 17.14 -11.86 8.16
C TRP A 269 16.76 -11.12 9.43
N ASP A 270 15.48 -11.16 9.81
CA ASP A 270 15.01 -10.56 11.04
C ASP A 270 13.83 -11.31 11.63
N TRP A 271 13.65 -11.22 12.94
CA TRP A 271 12.52 -11.81 13.64
C TRP A 271 12.15 -11.02 14.90
N VAL A 272 10.87 -11.05 15.28
CA VAL A 272 10.37 -10.59 16.58
C VAL A 272 9.30 -11.54 17.09
N GLU A 273 9.06 -11.55 18.39
CA GLU A 273 7.99 -12.33 18.99
C GLU A 273 7.23 -11.53 20.05
N THR A 274 6.01 -11.96 20.34
CA THR A 274 5.16 -11.41 21.39
C THR A 274 4.27 -12.51 21.96
N GLN A 275 3.90 -12.39 23.24
CA GLN A 275 3.09 -13.37 23.96
C GLN A 275 1.68 -12.85 24.24
N GLY A 276 0.75 -13.79 24.38
CA GLY A 276 -0.59 -13.53 24.86
C GLY A 276 -1.19 -14.77 25.53
N THR A 277 -2.32 -14.57 26.19
CA THR A 277 -3.07 -15.64 26.86
C THR A 277 -4.48 -15.69 26.28
N ALA A 278 -5.08 -16.88 26.18
CA ALA A 278 -6.47 -17.07 25.82
C ALA A 278 -7.23 -17.74 26.97
N LEU A 279 -8.41 -17.23 27.33
CA LEU A 279 -9.26 -17.75 28.40
C LEU A 279 -10.61 -18.17 27.83
N ARG A 280 -11.13 -19.31 28.27
CA ARG A 280 -12.44 -19.82 27.83
C ARG A 280 -13.60 -18.97 28.30
N ASP A 281 -13.55 -18.58 29.57
CA ASP A 281 -14.66 -17.89 30.21
C ASP A 281 -14.53 -16.35 30.08
N LYS A 282 -13.52 -15.87 29.34
CA LYS A 282 -13.41 -14.45 28.99
C LYS A 282 -14.49 -14.11 27.96
N PRO A 283 -15.38 -13.14 28.25
CA PRO A 283 -16.31 -12.65 27.25
C PRO A 283 -15.52 -12.12 26.06
N HIS A 284 -15.93 -12.49 24.85
CA HIS A 284 -15.39 -11.89 23.64
C HIS A 284 -15.56 -10.37 23.73
N THR A 285 -14.59 -9.62 23.24
CA THR A 285 -14.70 -8.16 23.20
C THR A 285 -15.89 -7.81 22.30
N ILE A 286 -16.97 -7.36 22.91
CA ILE A 286 -18.17 -6.89 22.20
C ILE A 286 -17.83 -5.52 21.64
N GLU A 287 -18.04 -5.28 20.34
CA GLU A 287 -18.05 -3.92 19.80
C GLU A 287 -19.05 -3.10 20.62
N ILE A 288 -18.59 -2.11 21.39
CA ILE A 288 -19.47 -1.28 22.22
C ILE A 288 -20.46 -0.56 21.27
N PRO A 289 -21.77 -0.83 21.35
CA PRO A 289 -22.77 -0.08 20.62
C PRO A 289 -22.98 1.26 21.34
N GLU A 290 -22.85 2.39 20.65
CA GLU A 290 -23.26 3.68 21.23
C GLU A 290 -24.76 3.63 21.60
N GLY A 291 -25.03 3.94 22.87
CA GLY A 291 -26.20 3.48 23.59
C GLY A 291 -27.51 4.21 23.27
N LYS A 292 -28.61 3.54 23.61
CA LYS A 292 -29.93 4.13 23.81
C LYS A 292 -30.23 4.22 25.31
N SER A 293 -30.81 5.35 25.73
CA SER A 293 -31.76 5.47 26.85
C SER A 293 -32.84 6.51 26.50
N PRO A 294 -34.06 6.46 27.07
CA PRO A 294 -35.30 6.79 26.35
C PRO A 294 -35.92 8.19 26.61
N ALA A 295 -36.66 8.65 25.59
CA ALA A 295 -37.72 9.70 25.53
C ALA A 295 -37.27 11.17 25.78
N ILE A 296 -37.60 12.17 24.94
CA ILE A 296 -38.94 12.66 24.58
C ILE A 296 -38.94 13.33 23.17
N VAL A 297 -39.86 12.84 22.32
CA VAL A 297 -40.73 13.47 21.30
C VAL A 297 -40.24 14.69 20.47
N GLY A 298 -40.12 14.47 19.15
CA GLY A 298 -40.19 15.51 18.10
C GLY A 298 -39.85 14.99 16.69
N LYS A 299 -40.88 14.56 15.94
CA LYS A 299 -40.83 13.98 14.57
C LYS A 299 -40.07 14.88 13.57
N THR A 300 -39.15 14.37 12.75
CA THR A 300 -39.47 13.85 11.39
C THR A 300 -38.61 12.63 10.97
N LYS A 301 -39.28 11.66 10.33
CA LYS A 301 -38.79 10.39 9.73
C LYS A 301 -37.77 10.64 8.60
N SER A 302 -36.83 9.79 8.18
CA SER A 302 -36.20 8.51 8.58
C SER A 302 -35.89 7.76 7.28
N GLU A 303 -34.62 7.49 6.97
CA GLU A 303 -34.21 6.21 6.38
C GLU A 303 -32.99 5.67 7.14
N LYS A 304 -33.14 4.46 7.68
CA LYS A 304 -32.27 3.83 8.69
C LYS A 304 -31.20 2.97 8.02
N ALA A 305 -29.94 3.17 8.39
CA ALA A 305 -28.83 2.31 8.04
C ALA A 305 -28.60 1.24 9.14
N SER A 306 -28.80 -0.03 8.78
CA SER A 306 -28.54 -1.23 9.59
C SER A 306 -27.06 -1.38 9.96
N THR A 307 -26.73 -1.54 11.24
CA THR A 307 -25.39 -1.82 11.77
C THR A 307 -25.34 -3.22 12.37
N THR A 308 -24.71 -4.14 11.64
CA THR A 308 -24.20 -5.43 12.13
C THR A 308 -22.84 -5.66 11.48
N GLY A 309 -21.87 -6.11 12.27
CA GLY A 309 -20.49 -6.34 11.86
C GLY A 309 -20.40 -7.31 10.67
N THR A 310 -19.99 -6.76 9.54
CA THR A 310 -19.44 -7.42 8.37
C THR A 310 -18.41 -6.42 7.83
N SER A 311 -17.61 -6.74 6.81
CA SER A 311 -17.00 -5.70 5.97
C SER A 311 -18.04 -4.57 5.77
N CYS A 312 -17.63 -3.32 5.60
CA CYS A 312 -18.54 -2.18 5.37
C CYS A 312 -19.61 -2.41 4.26
N GLY A 313 -19.70 -3.58 3.63
CA GLY A 313 -20.77 -4.03 2.76
C GLY A 313 -20.79 -3.22 1.48
N GLU A 314 -19.64 -2.63 1.18
CA GLU A 314 -19.47 -1.60 0.17
C GLU A 314 -20.37 -0.36 0.38
N ARG A 315 -21.01 -0.22 1.56
CA ARG A 315 -21.95 0.86 1.90
C ARG A 315 -21.34 2.24 1.72
N TYR A 316 -20.08 2.37 2.10
CA TYR A 316 -19.33 3.63 2.05
C TYR A 316 -18.39 3.69 0.84
N CYS A 317 -18.44 2.73 -0.07
CA CYS A 317 -17.63 2.76 -1.28
C CYS A 317 -18.29 3.66 -2.32
N LEU A 318 -17.47 4.43 -3.03
CA LEU A 318 -17.95 5.22 -4.15
C LEU A 318 -18.38 4.30 -5.28
N LYS A 319 -19.50 4.62 -5.92
CA LYS A 319 -20.13 3.86 -6.98
C LYS A 319 -20.78 4.78 -8.01
N LYS A 320 -21.23 4.17 -9.12
CA LYS A 320 -21.90 4.88 -10.20
C LYS A 320 -23.01 5.81 -9.69
N GLY A 321 -23.00 7.05 -10.17
CA GLY A 321 -23.92 8.12 -9.77
C GLY A 321 -23.40 9.06 -8.68
N ASP A 322 -22.40 8.65 -7.90
CA ASP A 322 -21.79 9.53 -6.89
C ASP A 322 -21.05 10.71 -7.55
N LYS A 323 -20.98 11.85 -6.85
CA LYS A 323 -20.27 13.05 -7.30
C LYS A 323 -19.38 13.63 -6.21
N SER A 324 -18.10 13.87 -6.50
CA SER A 324 -17.18 14.52 -5.58
C SER A 324 -15.85 14.92 -6.23
N GLU A 325 -15.14 15.87 -5.61
CA GLU A 325 -13.74 16.17 -5.98
C GLU A 325 -12.81 14.95 -5.82
N LEU A 326 -13.12 14.04 -4.89
CA LEU A 326 -12.38 12.78 -4.75
C LEU A 326 -12.50 11.91 -6.01
N ILE A 327 -13.71 11.80 -6.58
CA ILE A 327 -13.93 11.07 -7.84
C ILE A 327 -13.18 11.73 -8.98
N ARG A 328 -13.15 13.07 -9.03
CA ARG A 328 -12.35 13.80 -10.04
C ARG A 328 -10.88 13.45 -9.98
N GLU A 329 -10.31 13.44 -8.78
CA GLU A 329 -8.93 13.07 -8.57
C GLU A 329 -8.69 11.60 -8.92
N ILE A 330 -9.59 10.68 -8.57
CA ILE A 330 -9.50 9.27 -8.98
C ILE A 330 -9.49 9.15 -10.52
N ASN A 331 -10.40 9.85 -11.21
CA ASN A 331 -10.49 9.84 -12.66
C ASN A 331 -9.23 10.40 -13.35
N ILE A 332 -8.58 11.41 -12.75
CA ILE A 332 -7.29 11.92 -13.23
C ILE A 332 -6.18 10.88 -13.00
N ARG A 333 -6.08 10.34 -11.78
CA ARG A 333 -4.95 9.49 -11.36
C ARG A 333 -4.97 8.11 -12.02
N LEU A 334 -6.15 7.61 -12.38
CA LEU A 334 -6.34 6.34 -13.07
C LEU A 334 -6.69 6.51 -14.56
N ALA A 335 -6.49 7.70 -15.13
CA ALA A 335 -6.86 7.99 -16.52
C ALA A 335 -6.22 7.02 -17.54
N GLY A 336 -5.11 6.35 -17.21
CA GLY A 336 -4.48 5.36 -18.09
C GLY A 336 -5.09 3.96 -18.05
N PHE A 337 -6.14 3.72 -17.26
CA PHE A 337 -6.89 2.46 -17.21
C PHE A 337 -8.22 2.64 -17.97
N GLY A 338 -8.19 2.48 -19.29
CA GLY A 338 -9.35 2.55 -20.19
C GLY A 338 -9.61 3.95 -20.76
N GLY A 339 -8.83 4.94 -20.33
CA GLY A 339 -8.97 6.33 -20.76
C GLY A 339 -10.11 7.01 -20.02
N ASN A 340 -9.86 8.06 -19.24
CA ASN A 340 -10.92 8.85 -18.59
C ASN A 340 -10.63 10.35 -18.59
N VAL A 341 -11.65 11.16 -18.30
CA VAL A 341 -11.58 12.63 -18.21
C VAL A 341 -11.70 13.13 -16.77
N PRO A 342 -11.24 14.35 -16.47
CA PRO A 342 -11.37 14.99 -15.15
C PRO A 342 -12.81 15.37 -14.73
N THR A 343 -13.77 14.44 -14.82
CA THR A 343 -15.14 14.61 -14.29
C THR A 343 -15.20 14.27 -12.81
N ASP A 344 -16.02 14.99 -12.03
CA ASP A 344 -16.30 14.68 -10.63
C ASP A 344 -17.42 13.63 -10.43
N GLU A 345 -18.01 13.15 -11.52
CA GLU A 345 -19.07 12.15 -11.50
C GLU A 345 -18.53 10.73 -11.71
N PHE A 346 -19.07 9.79 -10.94
CA PHE A 346 -18.79 8.37 -11.11
C PHE A 346 -19.65 7.82 -12.25
N THR A 347 -19.09 7.85 -13.46
CA THR A 347 -19.77 7.42 -14.68
C THR A 347 -19.55 5.93 -14.98
N ASP A 348 -20.21 5.40 -16.02
CA ASP A 348 -19.89 4.07 -16.59
C ASP A 348 -18.43 3.93 -16.99
N ARG A 349 -17.84 5.03 -17.47
CA ARG A 349 -16.42 5.09 -17.84
C ARG A 349 -15.53 4.98 -16.60
N THR A 350 -15.90 5.64 -15.50
CA THR A 350 -15.23 5.52 -14.21
C THR A 350 -15.31 4.10 -13.67
N GLU A 351 -16.48 3.46 -13.70
CA GLU A 351 -16.63 2.07 -13.25
C GLU A 351 -15.73 1.11 -14.03
N LYS A 352 -15.71 1.21 -15.37
CA LYS A 352 -14.82 0.38 -16.22
C LYS A 352 -13.34 0.62 -15.92
N MET A 353 -12.95 1.88 -15.71
CA MET A 353 -11.59 2.25 -15.30
C MET A 353 -11.20 1.62 -13.95
N ILE A 354 -12.10 1.66 -12.96
CA ILE A 354 -11.86 1.05 -11.65
C ILE A 354 -11.75 -0.47 -11.76
N LYS A 355 -12.65 -1.11 -12.52
CA LYS A 355 -12.59 -2.57 -12.77
C LYS A 355 -11.26 -2.97 -13.42
N GLN A 356 -10.82 -2.22 -14.43
CA GLN A 356 -9.52 -2.45 -15.05
C GLN A 356 -8.37 -2.27 -14.07
N PHE A 357 -8.36 -1.21 -13.25
CA PHE A 357 -7.33 -1.01 -12.22
C PHE A 357 -7.30 -2.14 -11.18
N GLN A 358 -8.48 -2.59 -10.73
CA GLN A 358 -8.63 -3.70 -9.79
C GLN A 358 -8.09 -5.01 -10.37
N ARG A 359 -8.46 -5.35 -11.61
CA ARG A 359 -7.98 -6.54 -12.30
C ARG A 359 -6.48 -6.48 -12.57
N ASP A 360 -6.02 -5.37 -13.15
CA ASP A 360 -4.67 -5.30 -13.72
C ASP A 360 -3.62 -4.99 -12.67
N TYR A 361 -3.83 -3.99 -11.83
CA TYR A 361 -2.84 -3.57 -10.82
C TYR A 361 -3.07 -4.24 -9.47
N MET A 362 -4.28 -4.19 -8.93
CA MET A 362 -4.56 -4.69 -7.57
C MET A 362 -4.64 -6.22 -7.50
N LYS A 363 -4.96 -6.89 -8.61
CA LYS A 363 -5.20 -8.35 -8.67
C LYS A 363 -6.34 -8.81 -7.76
N VAL A 364 -7.42 -8.03 -7.72
CA VAL A 364 -8.63 -8.30 -6.93
C VAL A 364 -9.86 -8.39 -7.83
N PRO A 365 -10.99 -8.95 -7.34
CA PRO A 365 -12.25 -8.94 -8.09
C PRO A 365 -12.67 -7.55 -8.57
N GLU A 366 -13.24 -7.48 -9.76
CA GLU A 366 -13.65 -6.26 -10.45
C GLU A 366 -14.97 -5.70 -9.92
N THR A 367 -14.98 -5.26 -8.66
CA THR A 367 -16.20 -4.72 -8.04
C THR A 367 -16.66 -3.42 -8.72
N GLY A 368 -15.76 -2.68 -9.36
CA GLY A 368 -16.07 -1.38 -9.96
C GLY A 368 -16.41 -0.29 -8.94
N LYS A 369 -16.15 -0.54 -7.65
CA LYS A 369 -16.40 0.39 -6.54
C LYS A 369 -15.09 0.84 -5.92
N VAL A 370 -15.06 2.07 -5.41
CA VAL A 370 -13.87 2.62 -4.74
C VAL A 370 -14.07 2.60 -3.24
N CYS A 371 -13.40 1.67 -2.57
CA CYS A 371 -13.30 1.58 -1.12
C CYS A 371 -11.88 1.99 -0.67
N GLY A 372 -11.59 1.91 0.63
CA GLY A 372 -10.29 2.31 1.19
C GLY A 372 -9.10 1.57 0.58
N ASN A 373 -9.26 0.30 0.21
CA ASN A 373 -8.23 -0.49 -0.47
C ASN A 373 -7.88 0.05 -1.87
N VAL A 374 -8.85 0.54 -2.64
CA VAL A 374 -8.60 1.15 -3.96
C VAL A 374 -7.87 2.47 -3.79
N LEU A 375 -8.25 3.29 -2.80
CA LEU A 375 -7.56 4.54 -2.49
C LEU A 375 -6.10 4.30 -2.10
N LEU A 376 -5.84 3.31 -1.23
CA LEU A 376 -4.49 2.90 -0.86
C LEU A 376 -3.68 2.42 -2.08
N ALA A 377 -4.30 1.63 -2.96
CA ALA A 377 -3.64 1.13 -4.17
C ALA A 377 -3.26 2.25 -5.14
N ILE A 378 -4.07 3.32 -5.26
CA ILE A 378 -3.73 4.51 -6.06
C ILE A 378 -2.49 5.21 -5.51
N ASP A 379 -2.38 5.38 -4.19
CA ASP A 379 -1.18 5.96 -3.57
C ASP A 379 0.06 5.09 -3.76
N GLN A 380 -0.09 3.76 -3.69
CA GLN A 380 1.00 2.83 -4.00
C GLN A 380 1.41 2.91 -5.47
N PHE A 381 0.45 3.00 -6.38
CA PHE A 381 0.67 3.12 -7.83
C PHE A 381 1.44 4.41 -8.16
N GLN A 382 1.08 5.53 -7.52
CA GLN A 382 1.79 6.81 -7.61
C GLN A 382 3.28 6.67 -7.26
N VAL A 383 3.58 6.00 -6.15
CA VAL A 383 4.95 5.86 -5.63
C VAL A 383 5.76 4.91 -6.49
N LYS A 384 5.16 3.82 -6.98
CA LYS A 384 5.87 2.80 -7.76
C LYS A 384 6.28 3.30 -9.14
N TYR A 385 5.38 3.95 -9.87
CA TYR A 385 5.63 4.35 -11.25
C TYR A 385 5.95 5.83 -11.34
N ASN A 386 7.24 6.15 -11.40
CA ASN A 386 7.74 7.51 -11.56
C ASN A 386 8.56 7.67 -12.83
N PHE A 387 8.68 8.91 -13.28
CA PHE A 387 9.51 9.33 -14.40
C PHE A 387 10.15 10.68 -14.07
N ASP A 388 11.22 11.03 -14.78
CA ASP A 388 11.87 12.33 -14.61
C ASP A 388 10.96 13.47 -15.07
N PHE A 389 10.37 14.19 -14.12
CA PHE A 389 9.49 15.31 -14.38
C PHE A 389 10.21 16.49 -15.07
N SER A 390 11.53 16.61 -14.89
CA SER A 390 12.30 17.70 -15.50
C SER A 390 12.33 17.61 -17.02
N SER A 391 12.20 16.39 -17.56
CA SER A 391 12.13 16.12 -19.01
C SER A 391 10.91 16.74 -19.71
N LEU A 392 9.88 17.16 -18.96
CA LEU A 392 8.70 17.84 -19.49
C LEU A 392 8.95 19.29 -19.91
N LYS A 393 10.02 19.91 -19.39
CA LYS A 393 10.27 21.34 -19.58
C LYS A 393 10.62 21.67 -21.04
N CYS A 394 10.08 22.79 -21.50
CA CYS A 394 10.41 23.44 -22.75
C CYS A 394 11.89 23.82 -22.81
N LYS A 395 12.53 23.48 -23.92
CA LYS A 395 13.97 23.66 -24.16
C LYS A 395 14.31 24.91 -24.96
N CYS A 396 13.40 25.90 -25.02
CA CYS A 396 13.59 27.10 -25.83
C CYS A 396 14.59 28.12 -25.25
N GLY A 397 14.99 27.98 -23.98
CA GLY A 397 15.85 28.92 -23.28
C GLY A 397 15.23 30.29 -22.94
N LYS A 398 13.98 30.55 -23.35
CA LYS A 398 13.29 31.85 -23.13
C LYS A 398 12.17 31.82 -22.09
N CYS A 399 11.61 30.66 -21.79
CA CYS A 399 10.55 30.51 -20.80
C CYS A 399 11.04 29.75 -19.56
N SER A 400 10.26 29.73 -18.49
CA SER A 400 10.62 29.07 -17.21
C SER A 400 10.54 27.53 -17.24
N GLY A 401 10.63 26.94 -18.43
CA GLY A 401 10.35 25.53 -18.70
C GLY A 401 8.89 25.25 -19.09
N PHE A 402 7.97 26.18 -18.83
CA PHE A 402 6.61 26.14 -19.35
C PHE A 402 6.28 27.51 -19.94
N GLY A 403 5.23 27.57 -20.77
CA GLY A 403 4.80 28.82 -21.39
C GLY A 403 4.36 29.88 -20.38
N ASP A 404 4.06 31.06 -20.88
CA ASP A 404 3.76 32.26 -20.09
C ASP A 404 2.26 32.53 -19.93
N ASN A 405 1.40 31.53 -20.18
CA ASN A 405 -0.06 31.67 -20.12
C ASN A 405 -0.62 32.70 -21.09
N SER A 406 0.12 33.05 -22.15
CA SER A 406 -0.34 33.97 -23.18
C SER A 406 -1.22 33.31 -24.22
N ASN A 407 -1.79 34.16 -25.10
CA ASN A 407 -2.52 33.76 -26.30
C ASN A 407 -3.80 32.96 -26.04
N LYS A 408 -4.40 33.13 -24.87
CA LYS A 408 -5.77 32.69 -24.59
C LYS A 408 -6.72 33.33 -25.60
N GLU A 409 -7.63 32.51 -26.14
CA GLU A 409 -8.57 32.88 -27.22
C GLU A 409 -7.90 33.31 -28.54
N LYS A 410 -6.61 33.01 -28.74
CA LYS A 410 -5.93 33.21 -30.02
C LYS A 410 -5.71 31.87 -30.70
N TYR A 411 -5.96 31.80 -32.00
CA TYR A 411 -5.92 30.55 -32.76
C TYR A 411 -4.98 30.67 -33.97
N LEU A 412 -4.36 29.57 -34.37
CA LEU A 412 -3.61 29.51 -35.63
C LEU A 412 -4.54 29.59 -36.84
N LYS A 413 -5.72 28.96 -36.74
CA LYS A 413 -6.77 28.93 -37.74
C LYS A 413 -8.11 28.62 -37.09
N GLY A 414 -9.18 29.29 -37.52
CA GLY A 414 -10.53 29.08 -36.98
C GLY A 414 -10.59 29.30 -35.48
N ASN A 415 -11.39 28.49 -34.78
CA ASN A 415 -11.61 28.56 -33.33
C ASN A 415 -11.61 27.16 -32.67
N LEU A 416 -10.98 26.17 -33.31
CA LEU A 416 -10.88 24.82 -32.76
C LEU A 416 -9.74 24.74 -31.74
N GLU A 417 -9.93 23.95 -30.67
CA GLU A 417 -8.91 23.71 -29.64
C GLU A 417 -7.59 23.18 -30.21
N ALA A 418 -7.70 22.38 -31.28
CA ALA A 418 -6.63 21.91 -32.13
C ALA A 418 -5.68 23.03 -32.63
N HIS A 419 -6.16 24.26 -32.71
CA HIS A 419 -5.44 25.44 -33.19
C HIS A 419 -5.29 26.52 -32.12
N HIS A 420 -5.79 26.29 -30.91
CA HIS A 420 -5.74 27.24 -29.81
C HIS A 420 -4.29 27.42 -29.37
N ARG A 421 -3.79 28.65 -29.46
CA ARG A 421 -2.39 29.04 -29.18
C ARG A 421 -2.14 29.30 -27.70
N TYR A 422 -3.12 29.01 -26.85
CA TYR A 422 -3.00 29.23 -25.42
C TYR A 422 -1.90 28.35 -24.84
N GLU A 423 -0.97 29.01 -24.16
CA GLU A 423 0.11 28.36 -23.46
C GLU A 423 -0.38 27.88 -22.09
N TYR A 424 -0.98 26.69 -22.03
CA TYR A 424 -1.52 26.15 -20.79
C TYR A 424 -0.49 26.11 -19.66
N PRO A 425 -0.90 26.25 -18.38
CA PRO A 425 0.00 26.34 -17.23
C PRO A 425 0.63 24.98 -16.87
N GLY A 426 1.47 24.43 -17.74
CA GLY A 426 2.13 23.13 -17.53
C GLY A 426 1.57 22.05 -18.46
N ILE A 427 1.73 20.78 -18.06
CA ILE A 427 1.23 19.62 -18.84
C ILE A 427 -0.02 19.05 -18.17
N HIS A 428 -1.00 18.63 -18.96
CA HIS A 428 -2.27 18.09 -18.48
C HIS A 428 -2.06 16.84 -17.61
N ARG A 429 -2.62 16.83 -16.40
CA ARG A 429 -2.39 15.79 -15.38
C ARG A 429 -2.85 14.41 -15.84
N SER A 430 -3.95 14.29 -16.59
CA SER A 430 -4.40 12.99 -17.12
C SER A 430 -3.40 12.36 -18.10
N LEU A 431 -2.62 13.16 -18.85
CA LEU A 431 -1.53 12.63 -19.69
C LEU A 431 -0.39 12.06 -18.86
N LEU A 432 -0.02 12.80 -17.81
CA LEU A 432 1.08 12.42 -16.92
C LEU A 432 0.73 11.16 -16.10
N TRP A 433 -0.52 11.05 -15.65
CA TRP A 433 -1.00 9.85 -14.95
C TRP A 433 -1.21 8.66 -15.87
N SER A 434 -1.61 8.87 -17.13
CA SER A 434 -1.64 7.79 -18.10
C SER A 434 -0.24 7.29 -18.48
N LEU A 435 0.79 8.16 -18.47
CA LEU A 435 2.19 7.71 -18.61
C LEU A 435 2.60 6.73 -17.51
N ARG A 436 2.19 6.94 -16.24
CA ARG A 436 2.43 5.96 -15.16
C ARG A 436 1.81 4.59 -15.47
N SER A 437 0.63 4.59 -16.09
CA SER A 437 -0.04 3.35 -16.51
C SER A 437 0.72 2.67 -17.65
N VAL A 438 1.25 3.44 -18.60
CA VAL A 438 2.14 2.92 -19.66
C VAL A 438 3.38 2.27 -19.04
N LEU A 439 4.05 2.91 -18.07
CA LEU A 439 5.20 2.33 -17.35
C LEU A 439 4.84 1.00 -16.70
N PHE A 440 3.68 0.93 -16.05
CA PHE A 440 3.16 -0.31 -15.46
C PHE A 440 2.98 -1.43 -16.49
N TYR A 441 2.32 -1.15 -17.61
CA TYR A 441 2.08 -2.19 -18.61
C TYR A 441 3.36 -2.61 -19.34
N LEU A 442 4.32 -1.71 -19.55
CA LEU A 442 5.66 -2.06 -20.04
C LEU A 442 6.39 -3.00 -19.08
N GLU A 443 6.35 -2.74 -17.76
CA GLU A 443 6.92 -3.64 -16.76
C GLU A 443 6.22 -5.01 -16.79
N LYS A 444 4.90 -5.03 -16.92
CA LYS A 444 4.09 -6.27 -16.97
C LYS A 444 4.40 -7.11 -18.23
N GLU A 445 4.64 -6.48 -19.37
CA GLU A 445 4.95 -7.19 -20.62
C GLU A 445 6.42 -7.60 -20.74
N GLY A 446 7.34 -6.81 -20.18
CA GLY A 446 8.78 -7.12 -20.11
C GLY A 446 9.55 -7.01 -21.44
N LYS A 447 8.87 -6.83 -22.58
CA LYS A 447 9.49 -6.78 -23.92
C LYS A 447 10.13 -5.44 -24.27
N TYR A 448 9.49 -4.35 -23.84
CA TYR A 448 9.92 -2.99 -24.09
C TYR A 448 10.06 -2.25 -22.76
N THR A 449 10.95 -1.27 -22.71
CA THR A 449 11.05 -0.37 -21.56
C THR A 449 10.94 1.08 -22.01
N PHE A 450 10.57 1.96 -21.09
CA PHE A 450 10.54 3.38 -21.34
C PHE A 450 11.97 3.93 -21.48
N ASP A 451 12.23 4.74 -22.50
CA ASP A 451 13.50 5.45 -22.66
C ASP A 451 13.40 6.83 -22.02
N LYS A 452 12.58 7.70 -22.61
CA LYS A 452 12.40 9.09 -22.15
C LYS A 452 11.17 9.74 -22.76
N ILE A 453 10.79 10.87 -22.16
CA ILE A 453 9.98 11.89 -22.82
C ILE A 453 10.92 12.63 -23.77
N SER A 454 10.76 12.42 -25.07
CA SER A 454 11.60 13.10 -26.07
C SER A 454 11.17 14.54 -26.28
N SER A 455 9.86 14.81 -26.19
CA SER A 455 9.29 16.15 -26.24
C SER A 455 8.11 16.27 -25.28
N GLY A 456 8.23 17.20 -24.34
CA GLY A 456 7.16 17.61 -23.43
C GLY A 456 6.52 18.90 -23.90
N TYR A 457 6.67 19.96 -23.10
CA TYR A 457 6.12 21.27 -23.39
C TYR A 457 6.91 21.98 -24.50
N ARG A 458 6.21 22.60 -25.46
CA ARG A 458 6.78 23.50 -26.48
C ARG A 458 5.99 24.80 -26.47
N CYS A 459 6.61 25.87 -26.00
CA CYS A 459 6.03 27.22 -26.06
C CYS A 459 6.24 27.85 -27.46
N ARG A 460 5.66 29.02 -27.69
CA ARG A 460 5.73 29.81 -28.93
C ARG A 460 7.14 30.21 -29.35
N ASN A 461 8.09 30.15 -28.41
CA ASN A 461 9.51 30.45 -28.65
C ASN A 461 10.34 29.20 -28.93
N HIS A 462 9.76 28.01 -28.85
CA HIS A 462 10.46 26.76 -29.11
C HIS A 462 10.83 26.65 -30.59
N GLU A 463 12.04 26.17 -30.89
CA GLU A 463 12.57 26.08 -32.26
C GLU A 463 11.60 25.34 -33.21
N GLU A 464 11.11 24.17 -32.80
CA GLU A 464 10.12 23.41 -33.58
C GLU A 464 8.81 24.18 -33.83
N TYR A 465 8.36 25.01 -32.88
CA TYR A 465 7.18 25.85 -33.09
C TYR A 465 7.45 26.93 -34.13
N LEU A 466 8.64 27.54 -34.11
CA LEU A 466 9.04 28.58 -35.06
C LEU A 466 9.19 28.02 -36.48
N LYS A 467 9.64 26.76 -36.63
CA LYS A 467 9.70 26.07 -37.93
C LYS A 467 8.31 25.70 -38.45
N LYS A 468 7.49 25.08 -37.61
CA LYS A 468 6.14 24.61 -37.96
C LYS A 468 5.19 24.83 -36.78
N PRO A 469 4.43 25.94 -36.76
CA PRO A 469 3.54 26.26 -35.65
C PRO A 469 2.51 25.14 -35.40
N THR A 470 2.58 24.54 -34.21
CA THR A 470 1.64 23.52 -33.72
C THR A 470 1.36 23.78 -32.25
N THR A 471 0.16 23.48 -31.77
CA THR A 471 -0.27 23.86 -30.41
C THR A 471 -0.48 22.68 -29.46
N ASN A 472 -0.37 21.44 -29.95
CA ASN A 472 -0.55 20.24 -29.12
C ASN A 472 0.41 20.21 -27.92
N HIS A 473 1.67 20.57 -28.14
CA HIS A 473 2.69 20.59 -27.09
C HIS A 473 2.66 21.83 -26.19
N MET A 474 1.68 22.73 -26.34
CA MET A 474 1.43 23.80 -25.39
C MET A 474 0.68 23.29 -24.14
N GLY A 475 1.05 22.11 -23.64
CA GLY A 475 0.47 21.50 -22.44
C GLY A 475 -0.36 20.22 -22.65
N LYS A 476 -0.68 19.86 -23.89
CA LYS A 476 -1.69 18.83 -24.21
C LYS A 476 -1.14 17.58 -24.89
N ALA A 477 0.18 17.41 -25.01
CA ALA A 477 0.78 16.27 -25.70
C ALA A 477 2.15 15.89 -25.14
N LEU A 478 2.54 14.63 -25.37
CA LEU A 478 3.87 14.11 -25.11
C LEU A 478 4.36 13.26 -26.29
N ASP A 479 5.64 13.38 -26.61
CA ASP A 479 6.35 12.48 -27.51
C ASP A 479 7.25 11.55 -26.67
N LEU A 480 7.08 10.25 -26.85
CA LEU A 480 7.73 9.23 -26.03
C LEU A 480 8.67 8.34 -26.84
N HIS A 481 9.81 8.05 -26.24
CA HIS A 481 10.80 7.10 -26.73
C HIS A 481 10.78 5.82 -25.88
N PHE A 482 11.07 4.69 -26.53
CA PHE A 482 11.10 3.35 -25.93
C PHE A 482 12.35 2.59 -26.32
N ASN A 483 12.73 1.65 -25.46
CA ASN A 483 13.84 0.74 -25.61
C ASN A 483 13.35 -0.68 -25.90
N LYS A 484 14.18 -1.45 -26.59
CA LYS A 484 14.08 -2.90 -26.75
C LYS A 484 15.47 -3.48 -26.48
N ASN A 485 15.56 -4.53 -25.68
CA ASN A 485 16.84 -5.14 -25.28
C ASN A 485 17.83 -4.11 -24.70
N GLY A 486 17.33 -3.16 -23.90
CA GLY A 486 18.15 -2.12 -23.25
C GLY A 486 18.61 -0.95 -24.13
N ALA A 487 18.25 -0.93 -25.43
CA ALA A 487 18.64 0.14 -26.35
C ALA A 487 17.44 0.79 -27.06
N ARG A 488 17.59 2.06 -27.44
CA ARG A 488 16.55 2.84 -28.11
C ARG A 488 16.12 2.19 -29.42
N THR A 489 14.89 1.66 -29.46
CA THR A 489 14.32 1.15 -30.72
C THR A 489 13.86 2.31 -31.59
N ARG A 490 14.18 2.21 -32.89
CA ARG A 490 13.69 3.09 -33.96
C ARG A 490 12.97 2.28 -35.04
N ILE A 491 12.68 1.01 -34.75
CA ILE A 491 12.00 0.12 -35.68
C ILE A 491 10.51 0.42 -35.61
N VAL A 492 9.92 0.81 -36.75
CA VAL A 492 8.51 1.17 -36.85
C VAL A 492 7.58 0.09 -36.29
N SER A 493 7.84 -1.18 -36.60
CA SER A 493 7.02 -2.30 -36.12
C SER A 493 7.10 -2.53 -34.61
N ASP A 494 8.17 -2.09 -33.94
CA ASP A 494 8.23 -2.10 -32.48
C ASP A 494 7.33 -1.01 -31.90
N ILE A 495 7.37 0.20 -32.47
CA ILE A 495 6.54 1.33 -32.03
C ILE A 495 5.06 1.05 -32.25
N GLU A 496 4.68 0.49 -33.41
CA GLU A 496 3.29 0.10 -33.68
C GLU A 496 2.78 -0.98 -32.72
N LYS A 497 3.65 -1.93 -32.32
CA LYS A 497 3.31 -2.89 -31.26
C LYS A 497 3.04 -2.21 -29.94
N ILE A 498 3.90 -1.28 -29.50
CA ILE A 498 3.67 -0.55 -28.24
C ILE A 498 2.36 0.26 -28.32
N ARG A 499 2.06 0.90 -29.46
CA ARG A 499 0.78 1.61 -29.64
C ARG A 499 -0.41 0.66 -29.50
N SER A 500 -0.40 -0.46 -30.21
CA SER A 500 -1.50 -1.43 -30.19
C SER A 500 -1.65 -2.12 -28.83
N ASP A 501 -0.56 -2.71 -28.34
CA ASP A 501 -0.54 -3.58 -27.16
C ASP A 501 -0.68 -2.79 -25.86
N ILE A 502 -0.25 -1.52 -25.84
CA ILE A 502 -0.32 -0.67 -24.64
C ILE A 502 -1.38 0.43 -24.78
N PHE A 503 -1.20 1.37 -25.71
CA PHE A 503 -2.01 2.59 -25.76
C PHE A 503 -3.44 2.34 -26.24
N ASN A 504 -3.64 1.59 -27.32
CA ASN A 504 -4.98 1.25 -27.78
C ASN A 504 -5.68 0.30 -26.81
N LYS A 505 -4.99 -0.78 -26.42
CA LYS A 505 -5.54 -1.84 -25.57
C LYS A 505 -5.89 -1.37 -24.16
N TYR A 506 -4.96 -0.68 -23.49
CA TYR A 506 -5.13 -0.38 -22.06
C TYR A 506 -5.59 1.05 -21.79
N LEU A 507 -5.16 2.05 -22.57
CA LEU A 507 -5.57 3.44 -22.37
C LEU A 507 -6.83 3.79 -23.16
N GLY A 508 -7.29 2.90 -24.05
CA GLY A 508 -8.41 3.17 -24.95
C GLY A 508 -8.12 4.26 -25.99
N ALA A 509 -6.84 4.58 -26.21
CA ALA A 509 -6.44 5.65 -27.12
C ALA A 509 -6.82 5.32 -28.58
N LYS A 510 -7.14 6.34 -29.37
CA LYS A 510 -7.54 6.21 -30.79
C LYS A 510 -6.57 6.93 -31.71
N TRP A 511 -6.75 6.73 -33.01
CA TRP A 511 -5.85 7.23 -34.04
C TRP A 511 -6.32 8.56 -34.63
N ASP A 512 -5.37 9.46 -34.89
CA ASP A 512 -5.45 10.54 -35.88
C ASP A 512 -6.72 11.42 -35.80
N TRP A 513 -7.23 11.67 -34.59
CA TRP A 513 -8.32 12.61 -34.29
C TRP A 513 -9.62 12.39 -35.10
N LYS A 514 -10.01 11.13 -35.32
CA LYS A 514 -11.17 10.72 -36.15
C LYS A 514 -12.56 10.96 -35.50
N ASN A 515 -12.80 12.17 -35.01
CA ASN A 515 -14.09 12.74 -34.57
C ASN A 515 -14.65 12.33 -33.18
N GLU A 516 -13.99 11.47 -32.42
CA GLU A 516 -14.38 11.21 -31.02
C GLU A 516 -13.76 12.28 -30.08
N LYS A 517 -14.55 12.81 -29.14
CA LYS A 517 -14.08 13.78 -28.14
C LYS A 517 -13.71 13.08 -26.84
N ASP A 518 -12.98 13.78 -25.97
CA ASP A 518 -12.75 13.36 -24.58
C ASP A 518 -11.99 12.03 -24.44
N ILE A 519 -11.12 11.71 -25.40
CA ILE A 519 -10.27 10.52 -25.41
C ILE A 519 -8.81 10.88 -25.68
N PHE A 520 -7.91 9.96 -25.34
CA PHE A 520 -6.50 10.07 -25.74
C PHE A 520 -6.36 9.75 -27.21
N TYR A 521 -5.55 10.52 -27.92
CA TYR A 521 -5.20 10.24 -29.30
C TYR A 521 -3.74 9.88 -29.47
N LEU A 522 -3.46 9.13 -30.53
CA LEU A 522 -2.16 8.74 -31.03
C LEU A 522 -1.97 9.30 -32.43
N GLU A 523 -0.77 9.80 -32.73
CA GLU A 523 -0.35 9.96 -34.12
C GLU A 523 0.13 8.62 -34.68
N SER A 524 -0.41 8.24 -35.82
CA SER A 524 0.05 7.09 -36.59
C SER A 524 1.35 7.38 -37.34
N THR A 525 1.95 6.31 -37.86
CA THR A 525 3.11 6.39 -38.76
C THR A 525 2.83 7.21 -40.02
N SER A 526 1.61 7.19 -40.56
CA SER A 526 1.25 7.98 -41.74
C SER A 526 1.15 9.49 -41.46
N VAL A 527 0.87 9.86 -40.20
CA VAL A 527 0.87 11.27 -39.74
C VAL A 527 2.30 11.76 -39.41
N GLY A 528 3.26 10.85 -39.27
CA GLY A 528 4.70 11.14 -39.22
C GLY A 528 5.42 10.61 -37.98
N ALA A 529 4.69 10.07 -36.99
CA ALA A 529 5.28 9.50 -35.78
C ALA A 529 5.84 8.10 -36.04
N THR A 530 7.04 8.02 -36.63
CA THR A 530 7.62 6.74 -37.09
C THR A 530 8.45 6.04 -36.03
N THR A 531 9.21 6.80 -35.24
CA THR A 531 10.15 6.23 -34.25
C THR A 531 9.76 6.56 -32.81
N TRP A 532 8.80 7.45 -32.58
CA TRP A 532 8.26 7.82 -31.26
C TRP A 532 6.75 7.59 -31.21
N ILE A 533 6.18 7.60 -30.01
CA ILE A 533 4.73 7.66 -29.83
C ILE A 533 4.37 9.09 -29.41
N HIS A 534 3.65 9.81 -30.26
CA HIS A 534 2.92 10.99 -29.86
C HIS A 534 1.58 10.56 -29.27
N TYR A 535 1.23 11.11 -28.12
CA TYR A 535 -0.13 10.99 -27.61
C TYR A 535 -0.57 12.25 -26.88
N ASP A 536 -1.86 12.56 -26.99
CA ASP A 536 -2.38 13.88 -26.62
C ASP A 536 -3.83 13.83 -26.10
N VAL A 537 -4.26 14.94 -25.52
CA VAL A 537 -5.64 15.20 -25.04
C VAL A 537 -6.25 16.42 -25.74
N ARG A 538 -5.80 16.76 -26.95
CA ARG A 538 -6.23 18.00 -27.64
C ARG A 538 -7.74 18.03 -27.92
N GLU A 539 -8.35 16.86 -28.02
CA GLU A 539 -9.78 16.68 -28.31
C GLU A 539 -10.63 16.59 -27.03
N PHE A 540 -10.05 16.82 -25.85
CA PHE A 540 -10.82 17.03 -24.63
C PHE A 540 -11.62 18.32 -24.73
N THR A 541 -12.86 18.29 -24.24
CA THR A 541 -13.77 19.43 -24.24
C THR A 541 -13.15 20.61 -23.47
N PRO A 542 -12.81 21.73 -24.14
CA PRO A 542 -11.99 22.77 -23.52
C PRO A 542 -12.60 23.40 -22.28
N THR A 543 -13.91 23.66 -22.33
CA THR A 543 -14.67 24.29 -21.25
C THR A 543 -14.87 23.41 -20.03
N LYS A 544 -14.58 22.09 -20.12
CA LYS A 544 -14.81 21.12 -19.03
C LYS A 544 -13.52 20.47 -18.55
N TYR A 545 -12.68 20.05 -19.48
CA TYR A 545 -11.58 19.13 -19.22
C TYR A 545 -10.20 19.68 -19.60
N LEU A 546 -10.11 20.90 -20.15
CA LEU A 546 -8.83 21.61 -20.34
C LEU A 546 -8.77 22.90 -19.50
N LEU A 547 -9.32 22.88 -18.29
CA LEU A 547 -9.21 24.00 -17.36
C LEU A 547 -7.80 24.06 -16.75
N ASP A 548 -7.30 25.27 -16.47
CA ASP A 548 -5.95 25.51 -15.94
C ASP A 548 -5.59 24.64 -14.72
N LYS A 549 -6.57 24.35 -13.84
CA LYS A 549 -6.42 23.49 -12.65
C LYS A 549 -6.03 22.03 -12.94
N TYR A 550 -6.15 21.58 -14.19
CA TYR A 550 -5.75 20.24 -14.60
C TYR A 550 -4.34 20.19 -15.21
N PHE A 551 -3.60 21.28 -15.23
CA PHE A 551 -2.23 21.33 -15.71
C PHE A 551 -1.25 21.46 -14.56
N ALA A 552 -0.07 20.84 -14.70
CA ALA A 552 0.96 20.81 -13.67
C ALA A 552 2.29 21.38 -14.18
N LYS A 553 2.86 22.35 -13.44
CA LYS A 553 4.21 22.89 -13.67
C LYS A 553 5.25 22.23 -12.77
N THR A 554 4.83 21.65 -11.65
CA THR A 554 5.71 21.01 -10.67
C THR A 554 5.27 19.58 -10.36
N LEU A 555 6.20 18.80 -9.78
CA LEU A 555 5.89 17.47 -9.27
C LEU A 555 4.78 17.50 -8.21
N ASN A 556 4.72 18.56 -7.41
CA ASN A 556 3.69 18.76 -6.40
C ASN A 556 2.32 19.03 -7.02
N ASP A 557 2.24 19.85 -8.09
CA ASP A 557 0.97 20.09 -8.81
C ASP A 557 0.47 18.81 -9.51
N PHE A 558 1.40 18.01 -10.00
CA PHE A 558 1.10 16.74 -10.68
C PHE A 558 0.54 15.70 -9.71
N ASN A 559 1.28 15.40 -8.64
CA ASN A 559 0.93 14.39 -7.65
C ASN A 559 -0.22 14.85 -6.73
N GLY A 560 -0.18 16.10 -6.30
CA GLY A 560 -1.01 16.60 -5.22
C GLY A 560 -0.77 15.86 -3.90
N LYS A 561 -1.74 15.93 -2.99
CA LYS A 561 -1.75 15.13 -1.76
C LYS A 561 -2.00 13.64 -2.09
N GLY A 562 -1.58 12.73 -1.20
CA GLY A 562 -1.99 11.33 -1.30
C GLY A 562 -3.53 11.22 -1.33
N ILE A 563 -4.07 10.34 -2.17
CA ILE A 563 -5.51 10.24 -2.38
C ILE A 563 -6.24 9.83 -1.09
N VAL A 564 -5.61 9.04 -0.22
CA VAL A 564 -6.18 8.69 1.09
C VAL A 564 -6.25 9.92 1.99
N GLN A 565 -5.20 10.75 1.98
CA GLN A 565 -5.20 12.00 2.74
C GLN A 565 -6.28 12.95 2.21
N LEU A 566 -6.37 13.10 0.89
CA LEU A 566 -7.39 13.93 0.25
C LEU A 566 -8.80 13.44 0.61
N ALA A 567 -9.05 12.13 0.55
CA ALA A 567 -10.34 11.53 0.90
C ALA A 567 -10.75 11.88 2.34
N LYS A 568 -9.82 11.80 3.30
CA LYS A 568 -10.07 12.18 4.70
C LYS A 568 -10.42 13.67 4.83
N GLU A 569 -9.69 14.54 4.14
CA GLU A 569 -9.95 15.99 4.17
C GLU A 569 -11.30 16.35 3.54
N LEU A 570 -11.76 15.58 2.56
CA LEU A 570 -13.05 15.74 1.89
C LEU A 570 -14.22 15.06 2.62
N GLY A 571 -14.02 14.52 3.82
CA GLY A 571 -15.09 13.91 4.61
C GLY A 571 -15.40 12.45 4.29
N PHE A 572 -14.51 11.74 3.57
CA PHE A 572 -14.67 10.32 3.23
C PHE A 572 -13.96 9.40 4.23
N GLN A 573 -13.98 9.72 5.53
CA GLN A 573 -13.36 8.89 6.57
C GLN A 573 -13.93 7.46 6.57
N ASN A 574 -15.24 7.32 6.39
CA ASN A 574 -15.89 6.01 6.36
C ASN A 574 -15.47 5.18 5.14
N THR A 575 -15.29 5.81 3.97
CA THR A 575 -14.73 5.16 2.77
C THR A 575 -13.29 4.72 3.01
N CYS A 576 -12.47 5.55 3.67
CA CYS A 576 -11.09 5.22 4.00
C CYS A 576 -11.00 4.02 4.96
N ASN A 577 -11.89 3.98 5.96
CA ASN A 577 -11.96 2.91 6.95
C ASN A 577 -12.64 1.65 6.39
N CYS A 578 -13.37 1.79 5.29
CA CYS A 578 -14.00 0.71 4.54
C CYS A 578 -12.94 -0.05 3.73
N ILE A 579 -12.12 -0.82 4.44
CA ILE A 579 -11.19 -1.79 3.86
C ILE A 579 -11.97 -3.08 3.71
N ALA A 580 -12.39 -3.39 2.48
CA ALA A 580 -12.94 -4.71 2.20
C ALA A 580 -11.86 -5.75 2.51
N THR A 581 -12.06 -6.53 3.58
CA THR A 581 -11.35 -7.80 3.75
C THR A 581 -11.69 -8.65 2.53
N LEU A 582 -10.66 -8.93 1.73
CA LEU A 582 -10.75 -9.80 0.58
C LEU A 582 -11.13 -11.20 1.09
N GLU A 583 -12.40 -11.57 1.00
CA GLU A 583 -12.74 -12.97 0.84
C GLU A 583 -12.13 -13.40 -0.48
N THR A 584 -11.08 -14.22 -0.40
CA THR A 584 -10.57 -14.94 -1.56
C THR A 584 -11.73 -15.74 -2.12
N ALA A 585 -12.26 -15.31 -3.27
CA ALA A 585 -13.15 -16.13 -4.05
C ALA A 585 -12.37 -17.40 -4.43
N THR A 586 -12.62 -18.48 -3.70
CA THR A 586 -12.36 -19.82 -4.20
C THR A 586 -13.07 -19.94 -5.55
N PRO A 587 -12.40 -20.42 -6.60
CA PRO A 587 -13.06 -20.63 -7.88
C PRO A 587 -14.28 -21.53 -7.64
N LYS A 588 -15.45 -21.04 -8.05
CA LYS A 588 -16.64 -21.89 -8.18
C LYS A 588 -16.32 -22.90 -9.28
N ASN A 589 -15.84 -24.06 -8.88
CA ASN A 589 -16.04 -25.26 -9.68
C ASN A 589 -17.54 -25.47 -9.75
N GLU A 590 -18.10 -25.43 -10.95
CA GLU A 590 -19.41 -25.97 -11.24
C GLU A 590 -19.35 -27.49 -11.00
N THR A 591 -19.60 -27.90 -9.75
CA THR A 591 -19.85 -29.30 -9.45
C THR A 591 -21.27 -29.62 -9.88
N LYS A 592 -21.37 -30.45 -10.92
CA LYS A 592 -22.49 -31.38 -11.11
C LYS A 592 -22.83 -32.02 -9.75
N LYS A 593 -24.13 -32.09 -9.44
CA LYS A 593 -24.64 -32.80 -8.27
C LYS A 593 -24.14 -34.24 -8.27
N GLU A 594 -23.23 -34.58 -7.37
CA GLU A 594 -22.98 -35.95 -6.94
C GLU A 594 -23.21 -36.02 -5.43
N GLY A 595 -24.15 -36.87 -5.04
CA GLY A 595 -24.60 -37.05 -3.67
C GLY A 595 -23.57 -37.79 -2.82
N CYS A 596 -23.61 -37.51 -1.51
CA CYS A 596 -22.82 -38.19 -0.50
C CYS A 596 -23.16 -39.69 -0.43
N PHE A 597 -22.14 -40.56 -0.49
CA PHE A 597 -22.28 -42.01 -0.32
C PHE A 597 -21.83 -42.43 1.09
N CYS A 598 -22.77 -42.49 2.02
CA CYS A 598 -22.57 -43.13 3.32
C CYS A 598 -23.50 -44.35 3.40
N GLY A 599 -22.94 -45.56 3.58
CA GLY A 599 -23.72 -46.77 3.91
C GLY A 599 -23.86 -47.85 2.82
N ARG A 600 -23.03 -47.87 1.77
CA ARG A 600 -22.96 -48.98 0.80
C ARG A 600 -21.51 -49.35 0.49
N ASP A 601 -21.25 -50.62 0.21
CA ASP A 601 -19.94 -51.09 -0.24
C ASP A 601 -19.63 -50.55 -1.65
N PHE A 602 -18.39 -50.14 -1.89
CA PHE A 602 -17.96 -49.57 -3.17
C PHE A 602 -17.85 -50.65 -4.26
N THR A 603 -18.42 -50.38 -5.44
CA THR A 603 -18.25 -51.25 -6.61
C THR A 603 -16.88 -51.04 -7.25
N THR A 604 -16.47 -51.95 -8.14
CA THR A 604 -15.19 -51.84 -8.86
C THR A 604 -15.12 -50.59 -9.73
N GLU A 605 -16.26 -50.10 -10.23
CA GLU A 605 -16.37 -48.88 -11.04
C GLU A 605 -16.26 -47.62 -10.18
N ASP A 606 -16.80 -47.63 -8.95
CA ASP A 606 -16.66 -46.53 -7.98
C ASP A 606 -15.20 -46.35 -7.52
N LEU A 607 -14.42 -47.43 -7.44
CA LEU A 607 -12.99 -47.36 -7.09
C LEU A 607 -12.11 -46.82 -8.23
N VAL A 608 -12.49 -47.06 -9.48
CA VAL A 608 -11.79 -46.55 -10.67
C VAL A 608 -12.04 -45.05 -10.85
N SER A 609 -13.26 -44.56 -10.59
CA SER A 609 -13.58 -43.12 -10.67
C SER A 609 -12.91 -42.29 -9.57
N LEU A 610 -12.61 -42.91 -8.42
CA LEU A 610 -11.80 -42.34 -7.34
C LEU A 610 -10.28 -42.49 -7.54
N GLY A 611 -9.84 -43.03 -8.69
CA GLY A 611 -8.43 -43.12 -9.06
C GLY A 611 -7.63 -44.22 -8.34
N ILE A 612 -8.29 -45.15 -7.66
CA ILE A 612 -7.65 -46.25 -6.94
C ILE A 612 -7.49 -47.44 -7.90
N SER A 613 -6.43 -47.41 -8.71
CA SER A 613 -6.05 -48.54 -9.57
C SER A 613 -5.43 -49.68 -8.75
N LYS A 614 -6.08 -50.84 -8.78
CA LYS A 614 -5.60 -52.09 -8.18
C LYS A 614 -4.46 -52.66 -9.04
N LYS A 615 -3.21 -52.40 -8.68
CA LYS A 615 -2.10 -53.25 -9.12
C LYS A 615 -2.21 -54.59 -8.38
N MET A 616 -2.49 -55.67 -9.11
CA MET A 616 -2.21 -57.03 -8.64
C MET A 616 -1.47 -57.81 -9.73
N GLN A 617 -0.59 -58.67 -9.24
CA GLN A 617 0.48 -59.41 -9.90
C GLN A 617 0.03 -60.43 -10.97
N ILE A 618 0.88 -60.53 -12.00
CA ILE A 618 1.48 -61.71 -12.67
C ILE A 618 0.72 -63.06 -12.67
N ASN A 619 0.53 -63.60 -13.89
CA ASN A 619 0.71 -64.98 -14.40
C ASN A 619 -0.24 -65.15 -15.61
N PHE A 620 0.14 -65.48 -16.84
CA PHE A 620 1.14 -66.44 -17.35
C PHE A 620 2.20 -65.82 -18.26
#